data_AF-A0A9W6BF33-F1
#
_entry.id   AF-A0A9W6BF33-F1
#
_cell.length_a   1.000
_cell.length_b   1.000
_cell.length_c   1.000
_cell.angle_alpha   90.00
_cell.angle_beta   90.00
_cell.angle_gamma   90.00
#
_symmetry.space_group_name_H-M   'P 1'
#
loop_
_entity.id
_entity.type
_entity.pdbx_description
1 polymer ?
#
loop_
_entity_poly.entity_id
_entity_poly.type
_entity_poly.pdbx_seq_one_letter_code
_entity_poly.pdbx_strand_id
1 'polypeptide(L)'
;MDDGEPGQQEPPNGAPEHPNDIDPAIEQAADDDSENLEGDDSEVGELEEGEEFEEGEEFEEGHGEDLEEEEIDLNDPANRGVKQYGCEHYRRRAMIVAPCCDKPFWCRHCHNAACNDNEVDPKKRHVLDRKAVREVVCGLCGLRQEKASSCSGCGVAFGRYTCLLCSFFDDDLTKECFHCKDCGICRVGGRQNFFHCRTCNCCYALSLRDQHVCIENSMHANCPVCCEFLFDSIKPINIMPCGHTIHQECLKSLAAHSTFTCPVCMKSIMTATHMERVWEDLDQAVQATPMPQEYANLKVGILCNDCSARSTVNFHVLGHKCRECGSYNTRRT
;
A
#
# COMPACT_ATOMS: atom_id res chain seq x y z
N MET A 1 -10.36 -1.63 71.31
CA MET A 1 -10.42 -2.69 70.28
C MET A 1 -11.43 -2.22 69.23
N ASP A 2 -11.28 -1.10 68.55
CA ASP A 2 -10.06 -0.44 68.02
C ASP A 2 -9.31 -1.35 67.04
N ASP A 3 -9.41 -1.03 65.74
CA ASP A 3 -8.29 -0.72 64.83
C ASP A 3 -8.79 -0.68 63.35
N GLY A 4 -8.45 0.37 62.58
CA GLY A 4 -8.38 0.32 61.10
C GLY A 4 -9.28 1.25 60.23
N GLU A 5 -8.83 2.47 59.97
CA GLU A 5 -9.16 3.30 58.76
C GLU A 5 -8.34 2.85 57.52
N PRO A 6 -8.45 3.45 56.29
CA PRO A 6 -9.42 4.43 55.72
C PRO A 6 -10.17 3.83 54.48
N GLY A 7 -10.96 4.53 53.64
CA GLY A 7 -11.41 5.93 53.60
C GLY A 7 -11.18 6.62 52.22
N GLN A 8 -12.26 6.98 51.50
CA GLN A 8 -12.25 7.82 50.27
C GLN A 8 -13.49 8.73 50.22
N GLN A 9 -13.35 9.94 49.66
CA GLN A 9 -14.40 10.97 49.58
C GLN A 9 -14.85 11.18 48.12
N GLU A 10 -16.15 11.32 47.88
CA GLU A 10 -16.72 11.78 46.61
C GLU A 10 -17.19 13.25 46.71
N PRO A 11 -16.98 14.09 45.68
CA PRO A 11 -17.62 15.41 45.55
C PRO A 11 -18.97 15.35 44.80
N PRO A 12 -19.86 16.35 44.95
CA PRO A 12 -21.29 16.20 44.63
C PRO A 12 -21.74 16.72 43.25
N ASN A 13 -23.00 16.38 42.91
CA ASN A 13 -23.80 16.87 41.78
C ASN A 13 -23.79 18.40 41.56
N GLY A 14 -23.95 18.80 40.29
CA GLY A 14 -24.37 20.15 39.92
C GLY A 14 -24.38 20.42 38.41
N ALA A 15 -25.53 20.29 37.75
CA ALA A 15 -25.77 20.84 36.42
C ALA A 15 -26.42 22.23 36.51
N PRO A 16 -26.21 23.12 35.54
CA PRO A 16 -27.11 24.25 35.29
C PRO A 16 -27.64 24.31 33.84
N GLU A 17 -28.62 25.17 33.64
CA GLU A 17 -29.58 25.19 32.52
C GLU A 17 -29.22 26.25 31.44
N HIS A 18 -29.77 26.08 30.22
CA HIS A 18 -30.03 27.17 29.25
C HIS A 18 -31.18 28.07 29.78
N PRO A 19 -31.41 29.33 29.32
CA PRO A 19 -31.33 29.78 27.91
C PRO A 19 -30.92 31.25 27.65
N ASN A 20 -30.93 31.69 26.38
CA ASN A 20 -31.64 32.90 25.90
C ASN A 20 -31.46 33.13 24.38
N ASP A 21 -32.52 33.60 23.74
CA ASP A 21 -32.71 33.75 22.29
C ASP A 21 -32.40 35.17 21.77
N ILE A 22 -32.09 35.30 20.47
CA ILE A 22 -32.49 36.45 19.62
C ILE A 22 -32.85 35.93 18.20
N ASP A 23 -33.97 36.42 17.68
CA ASP A 23 -34.68 36.03 16.43
C ASP A 23 -34.22 36.88 15.20
N PRO A 24 -34.78 36.78 13.96
CA PRO A 24 -33.99 36.96 12.73
C PRO A 24 -34.55 38.08 11.81
N ALA A 25 -34.30 37.94 10.49
CA ALA A 25 -34.80 38.72 9.35
C ALA A 25 -34.10 40.06 9.05
N ILE A 26 -33.58 40.16 7.81
CA ILE A 26 -34.15 41.02 6.75
C ILE A 26 -33.65 40.51 5.39
N GLU A 27 -34.54 40.49 4.39
CA GLU A 27 -34.30 40.07 3.02
C GLU A 27 -34.07 41.24 2.04
N GLN A 28 -33.39 40.95 0.93
CA GLN A 28 -33.58 41.47 -0.45
C GLN A 28 -33.54 43.00 -0.76
N ALA A 29 -32.60 43.36 -1.64
CA ALA A 29 -32.70 44.31 -2.78
C ALA A 29 -31.27 44.59 -3.33
N ALA A 30 -30.99 44.75 -4.62
CA ALA A 30 -31.72 44.49 -5.87
C ALA A 30 -30.70 44.42 -7.04
N ASP A 31 -31.15 44.03 -8.23
CA ASP A 31 -30.36 43.74 -9.44
C ASP A 31 -29.86 44.97 -10.26
N ASP A 32 -29.22 44.66 -11.39
CA ASP A 32 -28.83 45.47 -12.56
C ASP A 32 -27.72 46.54 -12.43
N ASP A 33 -26.55 46.27 -13.02
CA ASP A 33 -26.05 46.99 -14.21
C ASP A 33 -24.73 46.40 -14.74
N SER A 34 -24.75 45.72 -15.91
CA SER A 34 -23.62 45.71 -16.85
C SER A 34 -24.03 45.16 -18.22
N GLU A 35 -24.21 46.06 -19.20
CA GLU A 35 -24.40 45.71 -20.61
C GLU A 35 -23.10 45.21 -21.27
N ASN A 36 -23.28 44.48 -22.37
CA ASN A 36 -22.32 44.07 -23.41
C ASN A 36 -20.96 44.83 -23.48
N LEU A 37 -19.88 44.04 -23.51
CA LEU A 37 -18.74 44.32 -24.39
C LEU A 37 -18.34 43.02 -25.13
N GLU A 38 -18.38 43.08 -26.46
CA GLU A 38 -17.93 42.02 -27.36
C GLU A 38 -16.43 42.16 -27.68
N GLY A 39 -15.72 41.03 -27.76
CA GLY A 39 -14.42 40.88 -28.45
C GLY A 39 -13.16 41.31 -27.68
N ASP A 40 -12.21 40.39 -27.50
CA ASP A 40 -11.11 40.19 -28.47
C ASP A 40 -10.40 38.84 -28.20
N ASP A 41 -9.74 38.29 -29.21
CA ASP A 41 -8.97 37.04 -29.14
C ASP A 41 -7.67 37.21 -28.33
N SER A 42 -7.37 36.25 -27.46
CA SER A 42 -5.97 35.89 -27.16
C SER A 42 -5.86 34.47 -26.63
N GLU A 43 -5.25 33.63 -27.45
CA GLU A 43 -4.80 32.24 -27.25
C GLU A 43 -4.63 31.80 -25.78
N VAL A 44 -5.59 31.01 -25.28
CA VAL A 44 -5.28 30.04 -24.23
C VAL A 44 -4.55 28.88 -24.89
N GLY A 45 -3.23 28.83 -24.71
CA GLY A 45 -2.39 27.78 -25.28
C GLY A 45 -2.87 26.39 -24.88
N GLU A 46 -3.16 25.56 -25.88
CA GLU A 46 -3.44 24.15 -25.71
C GLU A 46 -2.21 23.50 -25.04
N LEU A 47 -2.40 22.90 -23.86
CA LEU A 47 -1.36 22.06 -23.27
C LEU A 47 -1.31 20.77 -24.08
N GLU A 48 -0.26 20.61 -24.86
CA GLU A 48 -0.04 19.44 -25.71
C GLU A 48 -0.09 18.14 -24.88
N GLU A 49 -0.86 17.16 -25.36
CA GLU A 49 -0.86 15.80 -24.80
C GLU A 49 0.44 15.08 -25.19
N GLY A 50 1.48 15.27 -24.36
CA GLY A 50 2.76 14.57 -24.37
C GLY A 50 3.57 15.00 -23.14
N GLU A 51 4.29 14.14 -22.43
CA GLU A 51 4.78 12.80 -22.79
C GLU A 51 4.43 11.76 -21.71
N GLU A 52 4.69 10.49 -22.03
CA GLU A 52 4.32 9.32 -21.24
C GLU A 52 4.82 9.40 -19.78
N PHE A 53 3.91 9.13 -18.83
CA PHE A 53 4.28 8.86 -17.45
C PHE A 53 5.10 7.57 -17.47
N GLU A 54 6.43 7.66 -17.27
CA GLU A 54 7.31 6.49 -17.24
C GLU A 54 6.68 5.39 -16.39
N GLU A 55 6.27 4.31 -17.05
CA GLU A 55 5.60 3.18 -16.42
C GLU A 55 6.60 2.56 -15.47
N GLY A 56 6.43 2.87 -14.18
CA GLY A 56 7.38 2.53 -13.14
C GLY A 56 7.64 1.03 -13.12
N GLU A 57 8.75 0.65 -13.74
CA GLU A 57 9.12 -0.68 -14.21
C GLU A 57 7.91 -1.59 -14.38
N GLU A 58 7.30 -1.58 -15.57
CA GLU A 58 6.64 -2.81 -16.03
C GLU A 58 7.60 -3.95 -15.72
N PHE A 59 7.14 -4.90 -14.91
CA PHE A 59 7.89 -6.12 -14.71
C PHE A 59 7.89 -6.79 -16.08
N GLU A 60 8.97 -6.57 -16.84
CA GLU A 60 9.21 -7.29 -18.09
C GLU A 60 8.85 -8.74 -17.78
N GLU A 61 7.92 -9.33 -18.55
CA GLU A 61 7.73 -10.77 -18.56
C GLU A 61 9.01 -11.34 -19.14
N GLY A 62 10.04 -11.39 -18.28
CA GLY A 62 11.43 -11.54 -18.65
C GLY A 62 11.51 -12.82 -19.43
N HIS A 63 11.86 -12.68 -20.72
CA HIS A 63 11.76 -13.70 -21.74
C HIS A 63 11.95 -15.07 -21.12
N GLY A 64 10.85 -15.82 -20.99
CA GLY A 64 10.91 -17.17 -20.48
C GLY A 64 11.83 -17.95 -21.41
N GLU A 65 13.07 -18.18 -20.97
CA GLU A 65 13.85 -19.32 -21.45
C GLU A 65 12.91 -20.50 -21.35
N ASP A 66 12.65 -21.19 -22.46
CA ASP A 66 11.59 -22.19 -22.58
C ASP A 66 11.74 -23.26 -21.48
N LEU A 67 11.09 -23.02 -20.34
CA LEU A 67 10.99 -23.96 -19.25
C LEU A 67 10.09 -25.06 -19.76
N GLU A 68 10.71 -26.08 -20.35
CA GLU A 68 10.07 -27.31 -20.79
C GLU A 68 9.04 -27.71 -19.74
N GLU A 69 7.75 -27.59 -20.05
CA GLU A 69 6.70 -27.99 -19.10
C GLU A 69 6.90 -29.48 -18.84
N GLU A 70 7.51 -29.83 -17.69
CA GLU A 70 7.77 -31.24 -17.32
C GLU A 70 6.52 -32.06 -17.65
N GLU A 71 6.65 -33.02 -18.58
CA GLU A 71 5.49 -33.76 -19.07
C GLU A 71 4.80 -34.44 -17.89
N ILE A 72 3.56 -34.02 -17.64
CA ILE A 72 2.78 -34.54 -16.52
C ILE A 72 2.39 -35.97 -16.87
N ASP A 73 2.92 -36.97 -16.17
CA ASP A 73 2.47 -38.35 -16.33
C ASP A 73 1.00 -38.47 -15.88
N LEU A 74 0.09 -38.46 -16.86
CA LEU A 74 -1.35 -38.60 -16.66
C LEU A 74 -1.77 -40.02 -16.24
N ASN A 75 -0.85 -41.00 -16.31
CA ASN A 75 -1.10 -42.35 -15.81
C ASN A 75 -0.87 -42.47 -14.31
N ASP A 76 -0.07 -41.59 -13.69
CA ASP A 76 0.10 -41.54 -12.24
C ASP A 76 -1.24 -41.17 -11.57
N PRO A 77 -1.80 -42.05 -10.71
CA PRO A 77 -2.99 -41.75 -9.94
C PRO A 77 -2.92 -40.43 -9.14
N ALA A 78 -1.73 -39.96 -8.78
CA ALA A 78 -1.47 -38.71 -8.07
C ALA A 78 -1.80 -37.45 -8.92
N ASN A 79 -1.62 -37.53 -10.24
CA ASN A 79 -1.78 -36.44 -11.21
C ASN A 79 -3.20 -36.29 -11.77
N ARG A 80 -4.13 -37.15 -11.35
CA ARG A 80 -5.54 -37.09 -11.78
C ARG A 80 -6.13 -35.73 -11.44
N GLY A 81 -6.58 -34.99 -12.46
CA GLY A 81 -7.16 -33.65 -12.29
C GLY A 81 -6.14 -32.51 -12.11
N VAL A 82 -4.87 -32.69 -12.47
CA VAL A 82 -3.88 -31.60 -12.51
C VAL A 82 -4.35 -30.45 -13.42
N LYS A 83 -4.16 -29.20 -12.96
CA LYS A 83 -4.61 -27.94 -13.58
C LYS A 83 -6.14 -27.79 -13.78
N GLN A 84 -6.96 -28.83 -13.54
CA GLN A 84 -8.42 -28.84 -13.78
C GLN A 84 -9.26 -28.26 -12.63
N TYR A 85 -8.70 -28.13 -11.43
CA TYR A 85 -9.41 -27.69 -10.21
C TYR A 85 -8.77 -26.42 -9.63
N GLY A 86 -9.48 -25.72 -8.74
CA GLY A 86 -8.98 -24.52 -8.07
C GLY A 86 -9.87 -23.29 -8.29
N CYS A 87 -9.22 -22.13 -8.38
CA CYS A 87 -9.84 -20.82 -8.60
C CYS A 87 -8.93 -19.97 -9.51
N GLU A 88 -9.34 -18.74 -9.82
CA GLU A 88 -8.51 -17.78 -10.59
C GLU A 88 -7.12 -17.55 -9.97
N HIS A 89 -7.02 -17.54 -8.64
CA HIS A 89 -5.77 -17.32 -7.93
C HIS A 89 -4.77 -18.49 -8.04
N TYR A 90 -5.26 -19.73 -7.91
CA TYR A 90 -4.43 -20.93 -7.72
C TYR A 90 -5.10 -22.17 -8.32
N ARG A 91 -4.35 -23.00 -9.06
CA ARG A 91 -4.80 -24.27 -9.63
C ARG A 91 -4.48 -25.40 -8.66
N ARG A 92 -5.49 -26.07 -8.10
CA ARG A 92 -5.26 -27.06 -7.03
C ARG A 92 -6.43 -27.97 -6.77
N ARG A 93 -6.14 -29.12 -6.18
CA ARG A 93 -7.10 -30.20 -5.86
C ARG A 93 -7.53 -30.23 -4.39
N ALA A 94 -7.26 -29.18 -3.61
CA ALA A 94 -7.71 -29.03 -2.22
C ALA A 94 -8.36 -27.67 -1.95
N MET A 95 -9.59 -27.69 -1.44
CA MET A 95 -10.19 -26.55 -0.74
C MET A 95 -9.65 -26.54 0.70
N ILE A 96 -9.32 -25.36 1.24
CA ILE A 96 -8.97 -25.20 2.66
C ILE A 96 -10.26 -25.08 3.49
N VAL A 97 -10.30 -25.71 4.66
CA VAL A 97 -11.37 -25.45 5.64
C VAL A 97 -10.99 -24.21 6.45
N ALA A 98 -11.83 -23.18 6.40
CA ALA A 98 -11.63 -21.91 7.08
C ALA A 98 -11.93 -22.04 8.59
N PRO A 99 -10.95 -21.96 9.51
CA PRO A 99 -11.18 -22.23 10.94
C PRO A 99 -12.12 -21.23 11.62
N CYS A 100 -12.25 -20.05 11.04
CA CYS A 100 -13.11 -18.96 11.47
C CYS A 100 -14.61 -19.21 11.22
N CYS A 101 -14.98 -20.07 10.26
CA CYS A 101 -16.39 -20.30 9.89
C CYS A 101 -16.74 -21.74 9.49
N ASP A 102 -15.78 -22.68 9.61
CA ASP A 102 -15.84 -24.11 9.24
C ASP A 102 -16.26 -24.43 7.80
N LYS A 103 -16.15 -23.46 6.89
CA LYS A 103 -16.54 -23.61 5.48
C LYS A 103 -15.33 -23.94 4.59
N PRO A 104 -15.50 -24.82 3.58
CA PRO A 104 -14.47 -25.05 2.58
C PRO A 104 -14.42 -23.89 1.58
N PHE A 105 -13.22 -23.40 1.29
CA PHE A 105 -12.96 -22.41 0.23
C PHE A 105 -11.80 -22.86 -0.65
N TRP A 106 -11.81 -22.51 -1.93
CA TRP A 106 -10.67 -22.77 -2.79
C TRP A 106 -9.40 -22.11 -2.26
N CYS A 107 -9.42 -20.84 -1.85
CA CYS A 107 -8.24 -20.18 -1.27
C CYS A 107 -8.58 -19.09 -0.23
N ARG A 108 -7.54 -18.54 0.43
CA ARG A 108 -7.68 -17.40 1.37
C ARG A 108 -8.33 -16.18 0.70
N HIS A 109 -8.02 -15.91 -0.56
CA HIS A 109 -8.57 -14.75 -1.27
C HIS A 109 -10.05 -14.94 -1.57
N CYS A 110 -10.46 -16.11 -2.07
CA CYS A 110 -11.88 -16.45 -2.22
C CYS A 110 -12.64 -16.42 -0.88
N HIS A 111 -12.01 -16.84 0.23
CA HIS A 111 -12.59 -16.67 1.57
C HIS A 111 -12.77 -15.19 1.92
N ASN A 112 -11.70 -14.39 1.86
CA ASN A 112 -11.75 -12.98 2.26
C ASN A 112 -12.69 -12.16 1.37
N ALA A 113 -12.68 -12.41 0.06
CA ALA A 113 -13.63 -11.81 -0.87
C ALA A 113 -15.08 -12.14 -0.46
N ALA A 114 -15.40 -13.38 -0.10
CA ALA A 114 -16.75 -13.78 0.28
C ALA A 114 -17.17 -13.40 1.71
N CYS A 115 -16.22 -13.34 2.66
CA CYS A 115 -16.49 -13.24 4.10
C CYS A 115 -15.94 -11.97 4.77
N ASN A 116 -15.26 -11.10 4.03
CA ASN A 116 -14.82 -9.78 4.49
C ASN A 116 -15.25 -8.69 3.50
N ASP A 117 -14.86 -8.82 2.23
CA ASP A 117 -14.92 -7.71 1.28
C ASP A 117 -16.35 -7.54 0.72
N ASN A 118 -16.99 -8.63 0.32
CA ASN A 118 -18.39 -8.64 -0.15
C ASN A 118 -19.43 -8.89 0.97
N GLU A 119 -19.00 -9.05 2.23
CA GLU A 119 -19.95 -9.20 3.35
C GLU A 119 -20.49 -7.82 3.77
N VAL A 120 -21.81 -7.69 3.73
CA VAL A 120 -22.54 -6.43 4.00
C VAL A 120 -22.67 -6.18 5.49
N ASP A 121 -22.82 -7.23 6.31
CA ASP A 121 -22.91 -7.11 7.77
C ASP A 121 -21.52 -7.00 8.40
N PRO A 122 -21.12 -5.83 8.96
CA PRO A 122 -19.77 -5.66 9.50
C PRO A 122 -19.46 -6.60 10.67
N LYS A 123 -20.49 -7.13 11.36
CA LYS A 123 -20.32 -8.07 12.47
C LYS A 123 -20.00 -9.49 11.99
N LYS A 124 -20.24 -9.80 10.72
CA LYS A 124 -19.89 -11.07 10.09
C LYS A 124 -18.56 -11.01 9.34
N ARG A 125 -17.99 -9.82 9.12
CA ARG A 125 -16.71 -9.67 8.42
C ARG A 125 -15.57 -10.35 9.18
N HIS A 126 -14.83 -11.21 8.50
CA HIS A 126 -13.65 -11.87 9.04
C HIS A 126 -12.68 -12.32 7.95
N VAL A 127 -11.39 -12.30 8.28
CA VAL A 127 -10.31 -12.76 7.39
C VAL A 127 -9.75 -14.11 7.85
N LEU A 128 -9.29 -14.92 6.90
CA LEU A 128 -8.71 -16.24 7.20
C LEU A 128 -7.26 -16.13 7.68
N ASP A 129 -6.99 -16.62 8.89
CA ASP A 129 -5.62 -16.95 9.30
C ASP A 129 -5.16 -18.25 8.63
N ARG A 130 -4.17 -18.12 7.75
CA ARG A 130 -3.55 -19.23 7.02
C ARG A 130 -2.81 -20.22 7.93
N LYS A 131 -2.32 -19.77 9.09
CA LYS A 131 -1.59 -20.60 10.07
C LYS A 131 -2.54 -21.49 10.86
N ALA A 132 -3.75 -21.01 11.16
CA ALA A 132 -4.79 -21.76 11.86
C ALA A 132 -5.42 -22.90 11.02
N VAL A 133 -5.28 -22.92 9.69
CA VAL A 133 -5.84 -23.97 8.83
C VAL A 133 -5.24 -25.35 9.19
N ARG A 134 -6.11 -26.30 9.51
CA ARG A 134 -5.75 -27.70 9.87
C ARG A 134 -6.30 -28.74 8.90
N GLU A 135 -7.44 -28.46 8.27
CA GLU A 135 -8.15 -29.40 7.41
C GLU A 135 -8.28 -28.88 5.97
N VAL A 136 -8.46 -29.83 5.06
CA VAL A 136 -8.73 -29.60 3.64
C VAL A 136 -9.85 -30.53 3.17
N VAL A 137 -10.55 -30.11 2.12
CA VAL A 137 -11.52 -30.94 1.39
C VAL A 137 -10.95 -31.23 -0.01
N CYS A 138 -10.83 -32.51 -0.35
CA CYS A 138 -10.38 -32.93 -1.68
C CYS A 138 -11.38 -32.48 -2.75
N GLY A 139 -10.92 -31.69 -3.73
CA GLY A 139 -11.74 -31.21 -4.84
C GLY A 139 -12.25 -32.31 -5.77
N LEU A 140 -11.61 -33.49 -5.79
CA LEU A 140 -11.99 -34.60 -6.69
C LEU A 140 -12.99 -35.57 -6.07
N CYS A 141 -12.85 -35.92 -4.79
CA CYS A 141 -13.68 -36.93 -4.14
C CYS A 141 -14.50 -36.41 -2.94
N GLY A 142 -14.40 -35.12 -2.62
CA GLY A 142 -15.15 -34.49 -1.53
C GLY A 142 -14.70 -34.87 -0.11
N LEU A 143 -13.66 -35.69 0.05
CA LEU A 143 -13.17 -36.11 1.37
C LEU A 143 -12.60 -34.90 2.16
N ARG A 144 -13.21 -34.60 3.31
CA ARG A 144 -12.64 -33.74 4.35
C ARG A 144 -11.63 -34.54 5.18
N GLN A 145 -10.44 -33.99 5.38
CA GLN A 145 -9.32 -34.63 6.08
C GLN A 145 -8.36 -33.60 6.66
N GLU A 146 -7.42 -34.04 7.52
CA GLU A 146 -6.27 -33.21 7.90
C GLU A 146 -5.43 -32.80 6.67
N LYS A 147 -4.79 -31.64 6.76
CA LYS A 147 -3.94 -31.12 5.68
C LYS A 147 -2.72 -32.01 5.48
N ALA A 148 -2.60 -32.55 4.28
CA ALA A 148 -1.49 -33.37 3.80
C ALA A 148 -1.08 -32.89 2.40
N SER A 149 -0.08 -33.50 1.78
CA SER A 149 0.26 -33.26 0.36
C SER A 149 -0.69 -33.96 -0.63
N SER A 150 -1.45 -34.95 -0.17
CA SER A 150 -2.35 -35.75 -0.99
C SER A 150 -3.64 -36.17 -0.27
N CYS A 151 -4.63 -36.59 -1.07
CA CYS A 151 -5.89 -37.12 -0.59
C CYS A 151 -5.71 -38.56 -0.08
N SER A 152 -6.09 -38.81 1.17
CA SER A 152 -6.09 -40.12 1.79
C SER A 152 -7.13 -41.09 1.21
N GLY A 153 -8.20 -40.57 0.58
CA GLY A 153 -9.27 -41.37 -0.02
C GLY A 153 -9.03 -41.77 -1.48
N CYS A 154 -8.51 -40.87 -2.32
CA CYS A 154 -8.35 -41.12 -3.76
C CYS A 154 -6.90 -41.05 -4.28
N GLY A 155 -5.92 -40.77 -3.41
CA GLY A 155 -4.48 -40.77 -3.69
C GLY A 155 -3.93 -39.52 -4.39
N VAL A 156 -4.80 -38.62 -4.89
CA VAL A 156 -4.36 -37.47 -5.70
C VAL A 156 -3.52 -36.49 -4.88
N ALA A 157 -2.40 -36.02 -5.42
CA ALA A 157 -1.66 -34.89 -4.85
C ALA A 157 -2.56 -33.64 -4.86
N PHE A 158 -2.39 -32.71 -3.92
CA PHE A 158 -3.24 -31.51 -3.86
C PHE A 158 -2.73 -30.31 -4.68
N GLY A 159 -1.44 -30.30 -5.01
CA GLY A 159 -0.79 -29.36 -5.93
C GLY A 159 0.64 -29.84 -6.20
N ARG A 160 1.18 -29.56 -7.40
CA ARG A 160 2.58 -29.87 -7.75
C ARG A 160 3.55 -29.17 -6.79
N TYR A 161 3.33 -27.89 -6.51
CA TYR A 161 3.91 -27.20 -5.37
C TYR A 161 3.01 -27.35 -4.15
N THR A 162 3.58 -27.78 -3.03
CA THR A 162 2.88 -27.92 -1.74
C THR A 162 3.70 -27.33 -0.60
N CYS A 163 3.09 -26.46 0.21
CA CYS A 163 3.66 -25.96 1.45
C CYS A 163 2.66 -26.09 2.61
N LEU A 164 2.80 -27.16 3.40
CA LEU A 164 1.90 -27.46 4.54
C LEU A 164 2.00 -26.44 5.69
N LEU A 165 3.15 -25.75 5.83
CA LEU A 165 3.33 -24.66 6.79
C LEU A 165 2.38 -23.48 6.49
N CYS A 166 2.20 -23.16 5.21
CA CYS A 166 1.32 -22.10 4.74
C CYS A 166 -0.09 -22.59 4.37
N SER A 167 -0.34 -23.90 4.42
CA SER A 167 -1.55 -24.55 3.90
C SER A 167 -1.80 -24.20 2.41
N PHE A 168 -0.71 -24.14 1.63
CA PHE A 168 -0.68 -23.67 0.25
C PHE A 168 -0.42 -24.81 -0.73
N PHE A 169 -1.16 -24.82 -1.83
CA PHE A 169 -1.07 -25.81 -2.91
C PHE A 169 -1.30 -25.09 -4.24
N ASP A 170 -0.44 -25.34 -5.23
CA ASP A 170 -0.65 -24.90 -6.62
C ASP A 170 -0.05 -25.94 -7.59
N ASP A 171 -0.70 -26.19 -8.72
CA ASP A 171 -0.17 -26.97 -9.85
C ASP A 171 0.67 -26.10 -10.80
N ASP A 172 0.47 -24.79 -10.72
CA ASP A 172 1.14 -23.82 -11.55
C ASP A 172 2.55 -23.57 -11.02
N LEU A 173 3.51 -24.28 -11.63
CA LEU A 173 4.94 -24.13 -11.31
C LEU A 173 5.58 -22.93 -12.00
N THR A 174 4.92 -22.29 -12.99
CA THR A 174 5.46 -21.10 -13.68
C THR A 174 5.60 -19.91 -12.72
N LYS A 175 4.77 -19.88 -11.67
CA LYS A 175 4.85 -18.94 -10.54
C LYS A 175 6.10 -19.12 -9.66
N GLU A 176 6.87 -20.20 -9.85
CA GLU A 176 8.07 -20.52 -9.07
C GLU A 176 7.91 -20.31 -7.56
N CYS A 177 6.80 -20.82 -6.99
CA CYS A 177 6.45 -20.58 -5.59
C CYS A 177 7.54 -21.12 -4.64
N PHE A 178 7.92 -20.33 -3.62
CA PHE A 178 8.88 -20.77 -2.61
C PHE A 178 8.53 -20.28 -1.20
N HIS A 179 8.83 -21.10 -0.18
CA HIS A 179 8.61 -20.72 1.22
C HIS A 179 9.84 -19.98 1.78
N CYS A 180 9.69 -18.72 2.18
CA CYS A 180 10.71 -18.03 2.97
C CYS A 180 10.54 -18.38 4.45
N LYS A 181 11.56 -19.04 5.03
CA LYS A 181 11.55 -19.47 6.43
C LYS A 181 11.48 -18.27 7.40
N ASP A 182 12.24 -17.22 7.12
CA ASP A 182 12.35 -16.05 7.97
C ASP A 182 11.05 -15.23 7.98
N CYS A 183 10.43 -15.02 6.80
CA CYS A 183 9.11 -14.40 6.68
C CYS A 183 7.95 -15.32 7.14
N GLY A 184 8.18 -16.64 7.24
CA GLY A 184 7.15 -17.64 7.53
C GLY A 184 6.03 -17.76 6.50
N ILE A 185 6.26 -17.37 5.24
CA ILE A 185 5.25 -17.36 4.16
C ILE A 185 5.81 -17.81 2.80
N CYS A 186 4.92 -18.25 1.92
CA CYS A 186 5.23 -18.44 0.51
C CYS A 186 5.32 -17.10 -0.22
N ARG A 187 6.28 -17.00 -1.15
CA ARG A 187 6.45 -15.95 -2.14
C ARG A 187 6.40 -16.58 -3.55
N VAL A 188 6.27 -15.74 -4.56
CA VAL A 188 6.14 -16.07 -6.00
C VAL A 188 7.34 -15.45 -6.74
N GLY A 189 7.75 -16.03 -7.87
CA GLY A 189 8.83 -15.52 -8.72
C GLY A 189 10.23 -16.05 -8.41
N GLY A 190 10.35 -17.26 -7.84
CA GLY A 190 11.63 -17.98 -7.77
C GLY A 190 12.49 -17.60 -6.56
N ARG A 191 13.01 -18.59 -5.83
CA ARG A 191 13.88 -18.33 -4.67
C ARG A 191 15.13 -17.53 -5.06
N GLN A 192 15.66 -17.81 -6.25
CA GLN A 192 16.86 -17.23 -6.81
C GLN A 192 16.73 -15.72 -7.03
N ASN A 193 15.53 -15.21 -7.31
CA ASN A 193 15.29 -13.80 -7.63
C ASN A 193 15.07 -12.93 -6.38
N PHE A 194 15.05 -13.52 -5.18
CA PHE A 194 14.76 -12.81 -3.93
C PHE A 194 15.83 -13.03 -2.86
N PHE A 195 15.99 -12.04 -1.98
CA PHE A 195 16.71 -12.18 -0.72
C PHE A 195 15.82 -11.76 0.45
N HIS A 196 16.10 -12.28 1.65
CA HIS A 196 15.45 -11.82 2.87
C HIS A 196 16.37 -10.79 3.57
N CYS A 197 15.90 -9.56 3.69
CA CYS A 197 16.54 -8.53 4.50
C CYS A 197 16.09 -8.68 5.95
N ARG A 198 16.99 -9.14 6.83
CA ARG A 198 16.69 -9.41 8.25
C ARG A 198 16.27 -8.17 9.04
N THR A 199 16.86 -7.02 8.74
CA THR A 199 16.55 -5.76 9.42
C THR A 199 15.17 -5.22 9.01
N CYS A 200 14.88 -5.16 7.70
CA CYS A 200 13.52 -4.84 7.22
C CYS A 200 12.49 -5.93 7.55
N ASN A 201 12.96 -7.14 7.90
CA ASN A 201 12.16 -8.34 8.12
C ASN A 201 11.24 -8.67 6.92
N CYS A 202 11.78 -8.60 5.70
CA CYS A 202 11.02 -8.82 4.46
C CYS A 202 11.85 -9.48 3.36
N CYS A 203 11.17 -10.07 2.38
CA CYS A 203 11.79 -10.49 1.11
C CYS A 203 11.68 -9.38 0.07
N TYR A 204 12.79 -9.08 -0.59
CA TYR A 204 12.88 -8.14 -1.70
C TYR A 204 13.52 -8.83 -2.92
N ALA A 205 13.25 -8.31 -4.12
CA ALA A 205 13.94 -8.71 -5.34
C ALA A 205 15.46 -8.46 -5.21
N LEU A 206 16.28 -9.25 -5.91
CA LEU A 206 17.75 -9.13 -5.83
C LEU A 206 18.27 -7.74 -6.25
N SER A 207 17.58 -7.02 -7.14
CA SER A 207 17.90 -5.65 -7.54
C SER A 207 18.00 -4.69 -6.35
N LEU A 208 17.15 -4.87 -5.33
CA LEU A 208 17.13 -4.04 -4.12
C LEU A 208 18.22 -4.41 -3.10
N ARG A 209 19.07 -5.41 -3.36
CA ARG A 209 20.15 -5.79 -2.46
C ARG A 209 21.17 -4.66 -2.37
N ASP A 210 21.46 -4.25 -1.13
CA ASP A 210 22.40 -3.17 -0.79
C ASP A 210 22.07 -1.78 -1.36
N GLN A 211 20.92 -1.63 -2.04
CA GLN A 211 20.43 -0.35 -2.61
C GLN A 211 19.28 0.28 -1.80
N HIS A 212 18.44 -0.51 -1.15
CA HIS A 212 17.30 0.01 -0.38
C HIS A 212 17.73 0.68 0.94
N VAL A 213 17.06 1.77 1.31
CA VAL A 213 17.21 2.37 2.65
C VAL A 213 16.58 1.42 3.67
N CYS A 214 17.45 0.80 4.46
CA CYS A 214 17.10 -0.29 5.36
C CYS A 214 16.55 0.24 6.70
N ILE A 215 15.22 0.25 6.84
CA ILE A 215 14.53 0.61 8.09
C ILE A 215 14.09 -0.67 8.82
N GLU A 216 14.29 -0.71 10.14
CA GLU A 216 13.86 -1.83 10.95
C GLU A 216 12.36 -2.09 10.81
N ASN A 217 11.98 -3.33 10.51
CA ASN A 217 10.58 -3.76 10.38
C ASN A 217 9.74 -2.90 9.40
N SER A 218 10.36 -2.35 8.35
CA SER A 218 9.74 -1.39 7.41
C SER A 218 8.40 -1.82 6.80
N MET A 219 8.14 -3.13 6.68
CA MET A 219 6.87 -3.69 6.17
C MET A 219 5.88 -4.13 7.25
N HIS A 220 6.28 -4.18 8.52
CA HIS A 220 5.44 -4.58 9.64
C HIS A 220 4.67 -3.40 10.23
N ALA A 221 4.11 -2.57 9.34
CA ALA A 221 3.30 -1.41 9.65
C ALA A 221 2.02 -1.41 8.81
N ASN A 222 1.08 -0.55 9.18
CA ASN A 222 -0.05 -0.21 8.32
C ASN A 222 0.38 0.86 7.30
N CYS A 223 -0.16 0.78 6.09
CA CYS A 223 -0.05 1.84 5.11
C CYS A 223 -0.64 3.14 5.70
N PRO A 224 0.09 4.27 5.73
CA PRO A 224 -0.39 5.53 6.29
C PRO A 224 -1.49 6.20 5.46
N VAL A 225 -1.80 5.68 4.26
CA VAL A 225 -2.84 6.22 3.37
C VAL A 225 -4.16 5.44 3.53
N CYS A 226 -4.13 4.11 3.40
CA CYS A 226 -5.33 3.26 3.47
C CYS A 226 -5.52 2.51 4.79
N CYS A 227 -4.58 2.62 5.74
CA CYS A 227 -4.56 1.95 7.04
C CYS A 227 -4.52 0.40 7.00
N GLU A 228 -4.37 -0.22 5.84
CA GLU A 228 -4.21 -1.68 5.70
C GLU A 228 -2.80 -2.15 6.07
N PHE A 229 -2.68 -3.33 6.70
CA PHE A 229 -1.40 -3.91 7.10
C PHE A 229 -0.59 -4.41 5.89
N LEU A 230 0.65 -3.92 5.75
CA LEU A 230 1.45 -4.08 4.52
C LEU A 230 1.99 -5.50 4.32
N PHE A 231 2.54 -6.15 5.35
CA PHE A 231 3.25 -7.42 5.19
C PHE A 231 2.39 -8.59 4.67
N ASP A 232 1.11 -8.62 5.06
CA ASP A 232 0.12 -9.65 4.69
C ASP A 232 -0.80 -9.24 3.53
N SER A 233 -0.58 -8.04 2.98
CA SER A 233 -1.27 -7.51 1.80
C SER A 233 -0.90 -8.28 0.53
N ILE A 234 -1.86 -8.39 -0.39
CA ILE A 234 -1.63 -8.85 -1.76
C ILE A 234 -1.39 -7.71 -2.75
N LYS A 235 -1.80 -6.48 -2.40
CA LYS A 235 -1.57 -5.29 -3.22
C LYS A 235 -0.07 -5.02 -3.32
N PRO A 236 0.46 -4.68 -4.51
CA PRO A 236 1.85 -4.27 -4.68
C PRO A 236 2.25 -3.16 -3.72
N ILE A 237 3.49 -3.24 -3.24
CA ILE A 237 4.10 -2.27 -2.32
C ILE A 237 5.22 -1.53 -3.03
N ASN A 238 5.49 -0.31 -2.58
CA ASN A 238 6.59 0.50 -3.07
C ASN A 238 7.44 1.00 -1.88
N ILE A 239 8.76 1.00 -2.05
CA ILE A 239 9.73 1.43 -1.03
C ILE A 239 10.20 2.82 -1.45
N MET A 240 9.74 3.85 -0.77
CA MET A 240 10.15 5.22 -1.08
C MET A 240 11.66 5.41 -0.80
N PRO A 241 12.33 6.40 -1.44
CA PRO A 241 13.76 6.68 -1.21
C PRO A 241 14.12 7.00 0.25
N CYS A 242 13.14 7.37 1.08
CA CYS A 242 13.32 7.55 2.52
C CYS A 242 13.30 6.25 3.33
N GLY A 243 13.05 5.08 2.72
CA GLY A 243 12.95 3.75 3.33
C GLY A 243 11.56 3.36 3.84
N HIS A 244 10.62 4.30 3.95
CA HIS A 244 9.24 4.00 4.32
C HIS A 244 8.48 3.37 3.15
N THR A 245 7.49 2.53 3.49
CA THR A 245 6.82 1.67 2.51
C THR A 245 5.31 1.88 2.54
N ILE A 246 4.69 1.91 1.36
CA ILE A 246 3.25 2.08 1.16
C ILE A 246 2.79 1.22 -0.01
N HIS A 247 1.48 1.04 -0.22
CA HIS A 247 1.00 0.38 -1.44
C HIS A 247 1.29 1.24 -2.69
N GLN A 248 1.55 0.59 -3.82
CA GLN A 248 1.84 1.28 -5.10
C GLN A 248 0.65 2.16 -5.54
N GLU A 249 -0.58 1.69 -5.37
CA GLU A 249 -1.81 2.47 -5.60
C GLU A 249 -1.89 3.71 -4.69
N CYS A 250 -1.50 3.57 -3.42
CA CYS A 250 -1.45 4.69 -2.47
C CYS A 250 -0.37 5.71 -2.85
N LEU A 251 0.78 5.27 -3.37
CA LEU A 251 1.81 6.16 -3.91
C LEU A 251 1.30 6.92 -5.15
N LYS A 252 0.66 6.22 -6.09
CA LYS A 252 0.04 6.83 -7.28
C LYS A 252 -1.03 7.86 -6.89
N SER A 253 -1.85 7.56 -5.87
CA SER A 253 -2.86 8.50 -5.34
C SER A 253 -2.24 9.75 -4.71
N LEU A 254 -1.15 9.63 -3.95
CA LEU A 254 -0.42 10.79 -3.42
C LEU A 254 0.11 11.69 -4.55
N ALA A 255 0.74 11.10 -5.57
CA ALA A 255 1.25 11.84 -6.73
C ALA A 255 0.13 12.52 -7.54
N ALA A 256 -1.00 11.83 -7.77
CA ALA A 256 -2.17 12.38 -8.47
C ALA A 256 -2.84 13.55 -7.74
N HIS A 257 -2.64 13.67 -6.42
CA HIS A 257 -3.05 14.81 -5.61
C HIS A 257 -1.89 15.78 -5.30
N SER A 258 -0.87 15.82 -6.17
CA SER A 258 0.33 16.67 -6.09
C SER A 258 1.08 16.59 -4.74
N THR A 259 0.90 15.50 -4.00
CA THR A 259 1.48 15.30 -2.67
C THR A 259 2.78 14.50 -2.81
N PHE A 260 3.86 15.21 -3.17
CA PHE A 260 5.17 14.60 -3.42
C PHE A 260 5.99 14.32 -2.14
N THR A 261 5.37 14.31 -0.96
CA THR A 261 6.05 14.10 0.33
C THR A 261 5.55 12.84 1.06
N CYS A 262 6.48 12.16 1.73
CA CYS A 262 6.23 10.93 2.47
C CYS A 262 5.37 11.25 3.70
N PRO A 263 4.18 10.63 3.87
CA PRO A 263 3.29 10.94 4.99
C PRO A 263 3.87 10.55 6.36
N VAL A 264 4.96 9.79 6.41
CA VAL A 264 5.62 9.37 7.67
C VAL A 264 6.72 10.35 8.12
N CYS A 265 7.51 10.89 7.18
CA CYS A 265 8.71 11.68 7.51
C CYS A 265 8.89 12.97 6.71
N MET A 266 7.92 13.33 5.86
CA MET A 266 7.90 14.53 5.01
C MET A 266 9.03 14.65 3.97
N LYS A 267 9.89 13.64 3.80
CA LYS A 267 10.86 13.58 2.69
C LYS A 267 10.18 13.34 1.35
N SER A 268 10.79 13.78 0.26
CA SER A 268 10.27 13.61 -1.09
C SER A 268 10.09 12.12 -1.45
N ILE A 269 8.99 11.78 -2.14
CA ILE A 269 8.61 10.38 -2.43
C ILE A 269 9.31 9.77 -3.64
N MET A 270 9.89 10.59 -4.52
CA MET A 270 10.67 10.17 -5.69
C MET A 270 12.16 10.46 -5.47
N THR A 271 13.03 9.90 -6.31
CA THR A 271 14.49 10.16 -6.23
C THR A 271 14.80 11.62 -6.58
N ALA A 272 15.99 12.10 -6.21
CA ALA A 272 16.41 13.48 -6.51
C ALA A 272 16.24 13.82 -8.01
N THR A 273 16.69 12.92 -8.89
CA THR A 273 16.61 13.07 -10.35
C THR A 273 15.18 13.17 -10.89
N HIS A 274 14.22 12.40 -10.35
CA HIS A 274 12.81 12.55 -10.76
C HIS A 274 12.18 13.83 -10.20
N MET A 275 12.63 14.30 -9.03
CA MET A 275 12.17 15.56 -8.45
C MET A 275 12.81 16.80 -9.10
N GLU A 276 13.90 16.66 -9.89
CA GLU A 276 14.58 17.78 -10.55
C GLU A 276 13.62 18.59 -11.42
N ARG A 277 12.82 17.94 -12.28
CA ARG A 277 11.81 18.63 -13.12
C ARG A 277 10.82 19.47 -12.28
N VAL A 278 10.28 18.89 -11.20
CA VAL A 278 9.36 19.58 -10.27
C VAL A 278 10.02 20.79 -9.59
N TRP A 279 11.33 20.73 -9.35
CA TRP A 279 12.10 21.85 -8.78
C TRP A 279 12.50 22.89 -9.83
N GLU A 280 12.72 22.51 -11.08
CA GLU A 280 12.96 23.40 -12.21
C GLU A 280 11.70 24.21 -12.57
N ASP A 281 10.51 23.58 -12.54
CA ASP A 281 9.24 24.30 -12.72
C ASP A 281 9.02 25.36 -11.63
N LEU A 282 9.34 25.02 -10.37
CA LEU A 282 9.30 25.98 -9.26
C LEU A 282 10.37 27.07 -9.40
N ASP A 283 11.58 26.78 -9.90
CA ASP A 283 12.57 27.80 -10.20
C ASP A 283 12.08 28.79 -11.26
N GLN A 284 11.44 28.29 -12.33
CA GLN A 284 10.88 29.12 -13.39
C GLN A 284 9.74 29.99 -12.86
N ALA A 285 8.80 29.41 -12.11
CA ALA A 285 7.67 30.14 -11.52
C ALA A 285 8.13 31.21 -10.50
N VAL A 286 9.18 30.93 -9.72
CA VAL A 286 9.82 31.89 -8.80
C VAL A 286 10.50 33.03 -9.56
N GLN A 287 11.15 32.75 -10.69
CA GLN A 287 11.77 33.80 -11.53
C GLN A 287 10.72 34.66 -12.26
N ALA A 288 9.63 34.05 -12.73
CA ALA A 288 8.54 34.74 -13.41
C ALA A 288 7.68 35.61 -12.47
N THR A 289 7.68 35.34 -11.16
CA THR A 289 6.81 35.99 -10.17
C THR A 289 7.59 36.78 -9.11
N PRO A 290 8.42 37.77 -9.47
CA PRO A 290 9.28 38.48 -8.52
C PRO A 290 8.50 39.12 -7.38
N MET A 291 8.95 38.90 -6.15
CA MET A 291 8.30 39.43 -4.95
C MET A 291 8.21 40.98 -4.96
N PRO A 292 7.10 41.57 -4.48
CA PRO A 292 6.97 43.02 -4.30
C PRO A 292 8.13 43.64 -3.52
N GLN A 293 8.47 44.89 -3.83
CA GLN A 293 9.66 45.58 -3.31
C GLN A 293 9.76 45.60 -1.77
N GLU A 294 8.62 45.63 -1.08
CA GLU A 294 8.52 45.55 0.39
C GLU A 294 8.96 44.20 0.97
N TYR A 295 8.86 43.10 0.20
CA TYR A 295 9.31 41.75 0.59
C TYR A 295 10.60 41.31 -0.11
N ALA A 296 11.09 42.03 -1.12
CA ALA A 296 12.24 41.62 -1.94
C ALA A 296 13.54 41.29 -1.16
N ASN A 297 13.73 41.92 0.01
CA ASN A 297 14.87 41.67 0.91
C ASN A 297 14.50 40.87 2.18
N LEU A 298 13.23 40.45 2.34
CA LEU A 298 12.80 39.65 3.47
C LEU A 298 13.49 38.28 3.40
N LYS A 299 14.08 37.86 4.52
CA LYS A 299 14.75 36.56 4.66
C LYS A 299 14.08 35.72 5.73
N VAL A 300 14.05 34.41 5.49
CA VAL A 300 13.48 33.42 6.40
C VAL A 300 14.47 32.29 6.66
N GLY A 301 14.46 31.78 7.89
CA GLY A 301 15.10 30.51 8.22
C GLY A 301 14.27 29.35 7.69
N ILE A 302 14.95 28.35 7.12
CA ILE A 302 14.33 27.12 6.64
C ILE A 302 15.09 25.87 7.11
N LEU A 303 14.36 24.77 7.24
CA LEU A 303 14.88 23.41 7.32
C LEU A 303 14.41 22.64 6.09
N CYS A 304 15.34 22.02 5.36
CA CYS A 304 15.00 21.11 4.27
C CYS A 304 14.63 19.73 4.82
N ASN A 305 13.49 19.17 4.40
CA ASN A 305 13.08 17.83 4.84
C ASN A 305 13.98 16.75 4.22
N ASP A 306 14.41 16.92 2.97
CA ASP A 306 15.20 15.93 2.23
C ASP A 306 16.62 15.76 2.78
N CYS A 307 17.41 16.84 2.85
CA CYS A 307 18.80 16.79 3.33
C CYS A 307 18.98 17.16 4.81
N SER A 308 17.92 17.58 5.52
CA SER A 308 17.97 18.04 6.92
C SER A 308 18.84 19.28 7.19
N ALA A 309 19.37 19.93 6.15
CA ALA A 309 20.15 21.16 6.29
C ALA A 309 19.27 22.35 6.69
N ARG A 310 19.85 23.26 7.49
CA ARG A 310 19.28 24.56 7.82
C ARG A 310 19.95 25.65 7.00
N SER A 311 19.18 26.58 6.47
CA SER A 311 19.74 27.75 5.76
C SER A 311 18.83 28.98 5.91
N THR A 312 19.34 30.14 5.50
CA THR A 312 18.58 31.38 5.45
C THR A 312 18.50 31.85 4.00
N VAL A 313 17.28 31.97 3.49
CA VAL A 313 17.01 32.29 2.08
C VAL A 313 16.08 33.48 1.98
N ASN A 314 15.96 34.05 0.77
CA ASN A 314 14.96 35.09 0.52
C ASN A 314 13.56 34.46 0.61
N PHE A 315 12.60 35.20 1.15
CA PHE A 315 11.21 34.77 1.21
C PHE A 315 10.59 34.83 -0.19
N HIS A 316 9.84 33.79 -0.55
CA HIS A 316 9.03 33.76 -1.77
C HIS A 316 7.71 33.03 -1.50
N VAL A 317 6.61 33.50 -2.07
CA VAL A 317 5.27 32.94 -1.80
C VAL A 317 5.12 31.50 -2.33
N LEU A 318 5.75 31.18 -3.45
CA LEU A 318 5.67 29.85 -4.09
C LEU A 318 6.51 28.76 -3.40
N GLY A 319 7.58 29.11 -2.70
CA GLY A 319 8.48 28.11 -2.11
C GLY A 319 9.86 28.64 -1.73
N HIS A 320 10.62 27.82 -1.00
CA HIS A 320 11.94 28.20 -0.48
C HIS A 320 12.97 27.13 -0.84
N LYS A 321 13.85 27.42 -1.80
CA LYS A 321 14.86 26.48 -2.30
C LYS A 321 15.94 26.19 -1.25
N CYS A 322 16.24 24.91 -1.01
CA CYS A 322 17.39 24.50 -0.21
C CYS A 322 18.70 24.79 -0.96
N ARG A 323 19.65 25.43 -0.27
CA ARG A 323 20.98 25.74 -0.85
C ARG A 323 21.91 24.54 -0.98
N GLU A 324 21.70 23.49 -0.19
CA GLU A 324 22.58 22.31 -0.16
C GLU A 324 22.20 21.24 -1.19
N CYS A 325 20.89 21.08 -1.48
CA CYS A 325 20.40 20.02 -2.37
C CYS A 325 19.39 20.48 -3.43
N GLY A 326 19.14 21.78 -3.57
CA GLY A 326 18.23 22.33 -4.58
C GLY A 326 16.73 22.08 -4.34
N SER A 327 16.35 21.18 -3.43
CA SER A 327 14.95 20.83 -3.16
C SER A 327 14.13 22.00 -2.59
N TYR A 328 12.89 22.14 -3.06
CA TYR A 328 11.88 23.05 -2.50
C TYR A 328 11.08 22.43 -1.34
N ASN A 329 11.29 21.14 -1.02
CA ASN A 329 10.69 20.46 0.12
C ASN A 329 11.30 20.94 1.45
N THR A 330 10.90 22.14 1.87
CA THR A 330 11.43 22.84 3.03
C THR A 330 10.31 23.44 3.88
N ARG A 331 10.57 23.61 5.17
CA ARG A 331 9.68 24.30 6.11
C ARG A 331 10.39 25.47 6.78
N ARG A 332 9.65 26.54 7.06
CA ARG A 332 10.14 27.68 7.82
C ARG A 332 10.44 27.27 9.27
N THR A 333 11.40 27.95 9.89
CA THR A 333 11.90 27.67 11.25
C THR A 333 12.03 28.94 12.08
#